data_AF-A0A2M8SAI5-F1
#
_entry.id   AF-A0A2M8SAI5-F1
#
_cell.length_a   1.000
_cell.length_b   1.000
_cell.length_c   1.000
_cell.angle_alpha   90.00
_cell.angle_beta   90.00
_cell.angle_gamma   90.00
#
_symmetry.space_group_name_H-M   'P 1'
#
loop_
_entity.id
_entity.type
_entity.pdbx_description
1 polymer ?
#
loop_
_entity_poly.entity_id
_entity_poly.type
_entity_poly.pdbx_seq_one_letter_code
_entity_poly.pdbx_strand_id
1 'polypeptide(L)' 'MDTITLEIPETQLVELLRRLSPAAKQSALKALIPELDELEQLMNYGDKRIRAICARRGIDWDSLTEQERQKLIDDILHEA' A
#
# COMPACT_ATOMS: atom_id res chain seq x y z
N MET A 1 -30.52 -16.69 25.50
CA MET A 1 -29.16 -16.69 24.94
C MET A 1 -28.34 -15.88 25.92
N ASP A 2 -27.46 -16.55 26.66
CA ASP A 2 -26.66 -15.90 27.69
C ASP A 2 -25.53 -15.14 27.00
N THR A 3 -25.48 -13.83 27.22
CA THR A 3 -24.42 -12.96 26.72
C THR A 3 -23.27 -13.01 27.71
N ILE A 4 -22.13 -13.56 27.30
CA ILE A 4 -20.90 -13.55 28.10
C ILE A 4 -20.07 -12.35 27.63
N THR A 5 -19.84 -11.38 28.52
CA THR A 5 -18.92 -10.27 28.27
C THR A 5 -17.49 -10.75 28.56
N LEU A 6 -16.63 -10.68 27.54
CA LEU A 6 -15.21 -11.00 27.66
C LEU A 6 -14.40 -9.70 27.64
N GLU A 7 -13.72 -9.41 28.74
CA GLU A 7 -12.77 -8.29 28.83
C GLU A 7 -11.42 -8.74 28.27
N ILE A 8 -11.00 -8.17 27.13
CA ILE A 8 -9.70 -8.45 26.50
C ILE A 8 -8.78 -7.24 26.68
N PRO A 9 -7.69 -7.36 27.45
CA PRO A 9 -6.70 -6.29 27.57
C PRO A 9 -6.04 -5.98 26.22
N GLU A 10 -5.68 -4.72 25.99
CA GLU A 10 -5.04 -4.28 24.74
C GLU A 10 -3.75 -5.06 24.42
N THR A 11 -2.97 -5.41 25.45
CA THR A 11 -1.76 -6.23 25.29
C THR A 11 -2.07 -7.61 24.72
N GLN A 12 -3.19 -8.21 25.14
CA GLN A 12 -3.66 -9.48 24.61
C GLN A 12 -4.22 -9.34 23.19
N LEU A 13 -4.89 -8.22 22.89
CA LEU A 13 -5.36 -7.90 21.55
C LEU A 13 -4.19 -7.83 20.55
N VAL A 14 -3.08 -7.18 20.92
CA VAL A 14 -1.88 -7.10 20.07
C VAL A 14 -1.27 -8.49 19.83
N GLU A 15 -1.22 -9.34 20.85
CA GLU A 15 -0.74 -10.73 20.70
C GLU A 15 -1.63 -11.56 19.77
N LEU A 16 -2.95 -11.35 19.82
CA LEU A 16 -3.89 -12.01 18.91
C LEU A 16 -3.69 -11.52 17.47
N LEU A 17 -3.52 -10.21 17.26
CA LEU A 17 -3.21 -9.62 15.94
C LEU A 17 -1.92 -10.20 15.35
N ARG A 18 -0.89 -10.44 16.18
CA ARG A 18 0.39 -11.03 15.72
C ARG A 18 0.23 -12.46 15.21
N ARG A 19 -0.78 -13.21 15.66
CA ARG A 19 -1.03 -14.61 15.26
C ARG A 19 -1.89 -14.74 14.01
N LEU A 20 -2.45 -13.64 13.51
CA LEU A 20 -3.26 -13.63 12.30
C LEU A 20 -2.45 -14.01 11.05
N SER A 21 -3.15 -14.51 10.03
CA SER A 21 -2.59 -14.69 8.69
C SER A 21 -2.13 -13.35 8.09
N PRO A 22 -1.19 -13.35 7.13
CA PRO A 22 -0.74 -12.11 6.49
C PRO A 22 -1.88 -11.25 5.92
N ALA A 23 -2.87 -11.86 5.26
CA ALA A 23 -4.02 -11.15 4.70
C ALA A 23 -4.91 -10.52 5.78
N ALA A 24 -5.10 -11.20 6.92
CA ALA A 24 -5.89 -10.68 8.03
C ALA A 24 -5.15 -9.54 8.76
N LYS A 25 -3.82 -9.60 8.87
CA LYS A 25 -3.01 -8.46 9.36
C LYS A 25 -3.13 -7.24 8.46
N GLN A 26 -3.06 -7.44 7.14
CA GLN A 26 -3.22 -6.35 6.18
C GLN A 26 -4.61 -5.72 6.31
N SER A 27 -5.65 -6.53 6.46
CA SER A 27 -7.03 -6.04 6.67
C SER A 27 -7.17 -5.27 7.98
N ALA A 28 -6.53 -5.73 9.07
CA ALA A 28 -6.52 -5.02 10.35
C ALA A 28 -5.80 -3.67 10.24
N LEU A 29 -4.67 -3.60 9.53
CA LEU A 29 -3.97 -2.34 9.29
C LEU A 29 -4.82 -1.34 8.50
N LYS A 30 -5.53 -1.80 7.45
CA LYS A 30 -6.47 -0.96 6.69
C LYS A 30 -7.59 -0.39 7.55
N ALA A 31 -8.11 -1.19 8.48
CA ALA A 31 -9.16 -0.75 9.38
C ALA A 31 -8.66 0.23 10.47
N LEU A 32 -7.39 0.13 10.86
CA LEU A 32 -6.81 0.92 11.97
C LEU A 32 -6.14 2.22 11.49
N ILE A 33 -5.61 2.24 10.27
CA ILE A 33 -4.93 3.42 9.72
C ILE A 33 -5.96 4.20 8.89
N PRO A 34 -6.36 5.40 9.32
CA PRO A 34 -7.26 6.23 8.53
C PRO A 34 -6.62 6.54 7.16
N GLU A 35 -7.45 6.59 6.11
CA GLU A 35 -7.05 6.92 4.73
C GLU A 35 -6.07 5.91 4.08
N LEU A 36 -5.81 4.74 4.69
CA LEU A 36 -4.90 3.75 4.08
C LEU A 36 -5.42 3.23 2.74
N ASP A 37 -6.74 3.04 2.61
CA ASP A 37 -7.36 2.66 1.34
C ASP A 37 -7.20 3.76 0.28
N GLU A 38 -7.25 5.04 0.67
CA GLU A 38 -7.03 6.16 -0.25
C GLU A 38 -5.56 6.23 -0.69
N LEU A 39 -4.63 6.02 0.25
CA LEU A 39 -3.21 5.91 -0.06
C LEU A 39 -2.92 4.73 -1.00
N GLU A 40 -3.48 3.55 -0.72
CA GLU A 40 -3.34 2.39 -1.61
C GLU A 40 -3.92 2.67 -3.00
N GLN A 41 -5.06 3.33 -3.09
CA GLN A 41 -5.65 3.73 -4.37
C GLN A 41 -4.75 4.72 -5.12
N LEU A 42 -4.18 5.72 -4.42
CA LEU A 42 -3.26 6.70 -4.99
C LEU A 42 -1.99 6.02 -5.53
N MET A 43 -1.38 5.12 -4.74
CA MET A 43 -0.21 4.36 -5.17
C MET A 43 -0.50 3.48 -6.38
N ASN A 44 -1.64 2.76 -6.37
CA ASN A 44 -2.06 1.92 -7.48
C ASN A 44 -2.31 2.73 -8.75
N TYR A 45 -2.90 3.92 -8.62
CA TYR A 45 -3.07 4.84 -9.75
C TYR A 45 -1.71 5.32 -10.29
N GLY A 46 -0.80 5.72 -9.41
CA GLY A 46 0.56 6.13 -9.75
C GLY A 46 1.32 5.04 -10.51
N ASP A 47 1.31 3.81 -10.00
CA ASP A 47 1.98 2.65 -10.61
C ASP A 47 1.42 2.33 -12.01
N LYS A 48 0.09 2.31 -12.17
CA LYS A 48 -0.55 2.11 -13.49
C LYS A 48 -0.18 3.21 -14.47
N ARG A 49 -0.21 4.47 -14.02
CA ARG A 49 0.08 5.63 -14.87
C ARG A 49 1.53 5.63 -15.33
N ILE A 50 2.48 5.41 -14.43
CA ILE A 50 3.90 5.44 -14.78
C ILE A 50 4.27 4.30 -15.72
N ARG A 51 3.73 3.09 -15.50
CA ARG A 51 3.90 1.95 -16.42
C ARG A 51 3.33 2.24 -17.81
N ALA A 52 2.15 2.88 -17.89
CA ALA A 52 1.57 3.27 -19.17
C ALA A 52 2.42 4.30 -19.92
N ILE A 53 3.02 5.26 -19.21
CA ILE A 53 3.95 6.23 -19.82
C ILE A 53 5.22 5.53 -20.29
N CYS A 54 5.82 4.68 -19.46
CA CYS A 54 7.02 3.92 -19.80
C CYS A 54 6.80 3.02 -21.03
N ALA A 55 5.68 2.30 -21.08
CA ALA A 55 5.32 1.46 -22.21
C ALA A 55 5.22 2.24 -23.53
N ARG A 56 4.66 3.46 -23.50
CA ARG A 56 4.62 4.34 -24.69
C ARG A 56 6.00 4.83 -25.13
N ARG A 57 6.95 4.93 -24.19
CA ARG A 57 8.34 5.34 -24.44
C ARG A 57 9.28 4.17 -24.72
N GLY A 58 8.78 2.93 -24.72
CA GLY A 58 9.59 1.72 -24.88
C GLY A 58 10.52 1.43 -23.69
N ILE A 59 10.19 1.96 -22.51
CA ILE A 59 10.95 1.79 -21.27
C ILE A 59 10.27 0.71 -20.42
N ASP A 60 11.05 -0.22 -19.87
CA ASP A 60 10.58 -1.15 -18.84
C ASP A 60 10.78 -0.53 -17.45
N TRP A 61 9.68 -0.25 -16.75
CA TRP A 61 9.70 0.36 -15.43
C TRP A 61 10.33 -0.54 -14.35
N ASP A 62 10.20 -1.85 -14.50
CA ASP A 62 10.69 -2.81 -13.50
C ASP A 62 12.20 -3.04 -13.61
N SER A 63 12.80 -2.73 -14.78
CA SER A 63 14.25 -2.84 -14.98
C SER A 63 15.03 -1.62 -14.46
N LEU A 64 14.35 -0.51 -14.15
CA LEU A 64 15.00 0.72 -13.69
C LEU A 64 15.41 0.63 -12.22
N THR A 65 16.58 1.15 -11.91
CA THR A 65 16.98 1.47 -10.54
C THR A 65 16.15 2.61 -9.98
N GLU A 66 16.13 2.75 -8.66
CA GLU A 66 15.39 3.83 -8.00
C GLU A 66 15.85 5.22 -8.45
N GLN A 67 17.15 5.40 -8.69
CA GLN A 67 17.68 6.67 -9.17
C GLN A 67 17.25 6.99 -10.61
N GLU A 68 17.18 5.97 -11.48
CA GLU A 68 16.68 6.13 -12.85
C GLU A 68 15.17 6.40 -12.87
N ARG A 69 14.41 5.76 -11.97
CA ARG A 69 12.97 6.04 -11.77
C ARG A 69 12.75 7.49 -11.36
N GLN A 70 13.49 7.98 -10.38
CA GLN A 70 13.39 9.37 -9.92
C GLN A 70 13.69 10.35 -11.05
N LYS A 71 14.76 10.12 -11.80
CA LYS A 71 15.11 10.97 -12.95
C LYS A 71 14.01 10.96 -14.02
N LEU A 72 13.46 9.79 -14.34
CA LEU A 72 12.37 9.68 -15.30
C LEU A 72 11.12 10.42 -14.83
N ILE A 73 10.76 10.32 -13.55
CA ILE A 73 9.64 11.07 -12.96
C ILE A 73 9.90 12.56 -13.08
N ASP A 74 11.10 13.02 -12.73
CA ASP A 74 11.49 14.43 -12.83
C ASP A 74 11.39 14.92 -14.28
N ASP A 75 11.93 14.18 -15.25
CA ASP A 75 11.84 14.51 -16.68
C ASP A 75 10.36 14.65 -17.12
N ILE A 76 9.50 13.68 -16.76
CA ILE A 76 8.06 13.71 -17.07
C ILE A 76 7.36 14.94 -16.47
N LEU A 77 7.71 15.32 -15.24
CA LEU A 77 7.08 16.46 -14.54
C LEU A 77 7.46 17.81 -15.18
N HIS A 78 8.61 17.88 -15.85
CA HIS A 78 9.13 19.12 -16.45
C HIS A 78 8.92 19.20 -17.98
N GLU A 79 8.34 18.18 -18.61
CA GLU A 79 8.06 18.09 -20.06
C GLU A 79 6.84 18.94 -20.55
N ALA A 80 6.48 20.01 -19.85
CA ALA A 80 5.33 20.86 -20.19
C ALA A 80 5.47 21.61 -21.54
#